data_AF-A0A9J7BSN6-F1
#
_entry.id   AF-A0A9J7BSN6-F1
#
_cell.length_a   1.000
_cell.length_b   1.000
_cell.length_c   1.000
_cell.angle_alpha   90.00
_cell.angle_beta   90.00
_cell.angle_gamma   90.00
#
_symmetry.space_group_name_H-M   'P 1'
#
loop_
_entity.id
_entity.type
_entity.pdbx_description
1 polymer ?
#
loop_
_entity_poly.entity_id
_entity_poly.type
_entity_poly.pdbx_seq_one_letter_code
_entity_poly.pdbx_strand_id
1 'polypeptide(L)'
;MNRSVLLGYQWLTGASDTLTGALLYVAPLFTLQLMGVRAVEDATPYVSYIGAFVLAVGLSGLYGAYVVACRLQPERLEVVWLLTAFSRAAVAIYVAKSVLVGALDPAWISVAAFDGFCVLVQGVGLKRNWIANAY
;
A
#
# COMPACT_ATOMS: atom_id res chain seq x y z
N MET A 1 13.88 1.05 15.17
CA MET A 1 12.66 0.25 15.41
C MET A 1 13.11 -1.19 15.63
N ASN A 2 12.45 -1.99 16.49
CA ASN A 2 12.89 -3.38 16.68
C ASN A 2 12.63 -4.21 15.41
N ARG A 3 13.52 -5.15 15.10
CA ARG A 3 13.42 -6.02 13.91
C ARG A 3 12.08 -6.72 13.78
N SER A 4 11.53 -7.25 14.87
CA SER A 4 10.22 -7.93 14.86
C SER A 4 9.07 -6.99 14.46
N VAL A 5 9.15 -5.71 14.87
CA VAL A 5 8.16 -4.70 14.49
C VAL A 5 8.30 -4.33 13.02
N LEU A 6 9.53 -4.22 12.51
CA LEU A 6 9.81 -3.97 11.10
C LEU A 6 9.32 -5.10 10.20
N LEU A 7 9.57 -6.35 10.61
CA LEU A 7 9.08 -7.53 9.92
C LEU A 7 7.56 -7.60 9.95
N GLY A 8 6.95 -7.39 11.12
CA GLY A 8 5.49 -7.39 11.28
C GLY A 8 4.82 -6.30 10.43
N TYR A 9 5.37 -5.08 10.42
CA TYR A 9 4.89 -3.99 9.57
C TYR A 9 4.89 -4.40 8.10
N GLN A 10 6.03 -4.88 7.57
CA GLN A 10 6.15 -5.26 6.17
C GLN A 10 5.23 -6.42 5.78
N TRP A 11 5.11 -7.42 6.65
CA TRP A 11 4.20 -8.53 6.42
C TRP A 11 2.74 -8.08 6.39
N LEU A 12 2.32 -7.28 7.38
CA LEU A 12 0.93 -6.83 7.47
C LEU A 12 0.55 -5.93 6.30
N THR A 13 1.36 -4.91 5.99
CA THR A 13 1.06 -4.02 4.87
C THR A 13 1.21 -4.73 3.53
N GLY A 14 2.26 -5.55 3.37
CA GLY A 14 2.49 -6.28 2.13
C GLY A 14 1.42 -7.32 1.84
N ALA A 15 1.02 -8.11 2.85
CA ALA A 15 -0.04 -9.11 2.69
C ALA A 15 -1.40 -8.47 2.46
N SER A 16 -1.72 -7.40 3.20
CA SER A 16 -2.97 -6.64 3.01
C SER A 16 -3.08 -6.14 1.58
N ASP A 17 -2.08 -5.39 1.09
CA ASP A 17 -2.09 -4.83 -0.26
C ASP A 17 -2.07 -5.92 -1.35
N THR A 18 -1.35 -7.03 -1.11
CA THR A 18 -1.32 -8.16 -2.05
C THR A 18 -2.70 -8.81 -2.17
N LEU A 19 -3.38 -9.04 -1.05
CA LEU A 19 -4.73 -9.61 -1.04
C LEU A 19 -5.74 -8.66 -1.69
N THR A 20 -5.72 -7.38 -1.31
CA THR A 20 -6.61 -6.37 -1.91
C THR A 20 -6.35 -6.22 -3.41
N GLY A 21 -5.08 -6.16 -3.83
CA GLY A 21 -4.70 -6.06 -5.24
C GLY A 21 -5.10 -7.30 -6.04
N ALA A 22 -4.89 -8.50 -5.52
CA ALA A 22 -5.32 -9.74 -6.16
C ALA A 22 -6.85 -9.83 -6.29
N LEU A 23 -7.59 -9.44 -5.25
CA LEU A 23 -9.05 -9.40 -5.28
C LEU A 23 -9.56 -8.35 -6.27
N LEU A 24 -8.99 -7.13 -6.30
CA LEU A 24 -9.35 -6.11 -7.29
C LEU A 24 -9.03 -6.57 -8.72
N TYR A 25 -7.92 -7.27 -8.91
CA TYR A 25 -7.50 -7.76 -10.22
C TYR A 25 -8.46 -8.85 -10.77
N VAL A 26 -8.84 -9.83 -9.93
CA VAL A 26 -9.65 -10.99 -10.35
C VAL A 26 -11.15 -10.73 -10.21
N ALA A 27 -11.57 -10.09 -9.12
CA ALA A 27 -12.96 -9.89 -8.74
C ALA A 27 -13.20 -8.43 -8.26
N PRO A 28 -13.02 -7.43 -9.15
CA PRO A 28 -13.12 -6.00 -8.81
C PRO A 28 -14.46 -5.62 -8.17
N LEU A 29 -15.58 -6.06 -8.74
CA LEU A 29 -16.92 -5.71 -8.22
C LEU A 29 -17.15 -6.25 -6.81
N PHE A 30 -16.78 -7.51 -6.56
CA PHE A 30 -16.86 -8.11 -5.23
C PHE A 30 -16.01 -7.35 -4.21
N THR A 31 -14.81 -6.94 -4.62
CA THR A 31 -13.89 -6.20 -3.74
C THR A 31 -14.42 -4.82 -3.39
N LEU A 32 -14.98 -4.11 -4.37
CA LEU A 32 -15.60 -2.80 -4.13
C LEU A 32 -16.84 -2.91 -3.24
N GLN A 33 -17.66 -3.95 -3.41
CA GLN A 33 -18.77 -4.23 -2.50
C GLN A 33 -18.29 -4.48 -1.06
N LEU A 34 -17.19 -5.22 -0.88
CA LEU A 34 -16.58 -5.42 0.44
C LEU A 34 -16.08 -4.11 1.06
N MET A 35 -15.57 -3.20 0.22
CA MET A 35 -15.15 -1.85 0.62
C MET A 35 -16.33 -0.89 0.82
N GLY A 36 -17.57 -1.32 0.58
CA GLY A 36 -18.77 -0.47 0.63
C GLY A 36 -18.83 0.58 -0.47
N VAL A 37 -18.01 0.46 -1.51
CA VAL A 37 -17.92 1.39 -2.64
C VAL A 37 -18.86 0.93 -3.75
N ARG A 38 -19.67 1.86 -4.26
CA ARG A 38 -20.47 1.61 -5.47
C ARG A 38 -19.63 1.93 -6.71
N ALA A 39 -19.53 0.99 -7.64
CA ALA A 39 -18.94 1.23 -8.96
C ALA A 39 -19.93 0.95 -10.07
N VAL A 40 -19.81 1.74 -11.13
CA VAL A 40 -20.48 1.52 -12.41
C VAL A 40 -19.78 0.34 -13.09
N GLU A 41 -20.55 -0.63 -13.62
CA GLU A 41 -20.00 -1.84 -14.24
C GLU A 41 -19.03 -1.53 -15.39
N ASP A 42 -19.23 -0.42 -16.11
CA ASP A 42 -18.36 0.05 -17.19
C ASP A 42 -16.93 0.41 -16.72
N ALA A 43 -16.74 0.69 -15.43
CA ALA A 43 -15.43 1.01 -14.85
C ALA A 43 -14.60 -0.23 -14.49
N THR A 44 -15.18 -1.43 -14.56
CA THR A 44 -14.59 -2.68 -14.08
C THR A 44 -13.19 -2.97 -14.62
N PRO A 45 -12.88 -2.79 -15.93
CA PRO A 45 -11.53 -3.01 -16.44
C PRO A 45 -10.49 -2.07 -15.84
N TYR A 46 -10.85 -0.80 -15.57
CA TYR A 46 -9.95 0.16 -14.94
C TYR A 46 -9.71 -0.16 -13.47
N VAL A 47 -10.73 -0.66 -12.76
CA VAL A 47 -10.59 -1.11 -11.37
C VAL A 47 -9.66 -2.33 -11.28
N SER A 48 -9.81 -3.30 -12.20
CA SER A 48 -8.90 -4.45 -12.28
C SER A 48 -7.46 -4.02 -12.61
N TYR A 49 -7.30 -3.06 -13.52
CA TYR A 49 -6.01 -2.45 -13.83
C TYR A 49 -5.38 -1.78 -12.61
N ILE A 50 -6.14 -1.00 -11.82
CA ILE A 50 -5.70 -0.44 -10.54
C ILE A 50 -5.29 -1.57 -9.58
N GLY A 51 -6.07 -2.65 -9.51
CA GLY A 51 -5.75 -3.85 -8.73
C GLY A 51 -4.37 -4.43 -9.03
N ALA A 52 -3.94 -4.43 -10.29
CA ALA A 52 -2.59 -4.87 -10.66
C ALA A 52 -1.49 -4.00 -10.04
N PHE A 53 -1.68 -2.67 -9.98
CA PHE A 53 -0.72 -1.79 -9.29
C PHE A 53 -0.70 -2.01 -7.79
N VAL A 54 -1.88 -2.15 -7.17
CA VAL A 54 -2.00 -2.43 -5.74
C VAL A 54 -1.30 -3.77 -5.40
N LEU A 55 -1.49 -4.78 -6.25
CA LEU A 55 -0.81 -6.07 -6.14
C LEU A 55 0.72 -5.91 -6.23
N ALA A 56 1.21 -5.13 -7.18
CA ALA A 56 2.66 -4.87 -7.32
C ALA A 56 3.24 -4.15 -6.08
N VAL A 57 2.51 -3.19 -5.49
CA VAL A 57 2.91 -2.52 -4.25
C VAL A 57 2.92 -3.51 -3.08
N GLY A 58 1.91 -4.37 -2.96
CA GLY A 58 1.84 -5.40 -1.93
C GLY A 58 2.99 -6.41 -2.02
N LEU A 59 3.28 -6.92 -3.21
CA LEU A 59 4.41 -7.80 -3.47
C LEU A 59 5.75 -7.12 -3.13
N SER A 60 5.88 -5.82 -3.41
CA SER A 60 7.06 -5.04 -3.00
C SER A 60 7.19 -4.97 -1.47
N GLY A 61 6.08 -4.83 -0.74
CA GLY A 61 6.06 -4.91 0.73
C GLY A 61 6.47 -6.29 1.26
N LEU A 62 5.95 -7.37 0.67
CA LEU A 62 6.35 -8.74 1.00
C LEU A 62 7.82 -9.01 0.69
N TYR A 63 8.35 -8.45 -0.40
CA TYR A 63 9.78 -8.48 -0.68
C TYR A 63 10.58 -7.76 0.42
N GLY A 64 10.08 -6.62 0.91
CA GLY A 64 10.64 -5.96 2.10
C GLY A 64 10.64 -6.85 3.34
N ALA A 65 9.59 -7.63 3.57
CA ALA A 65 9.55 -8.60 4.66
C ALA A 65 10.60 -9.71 4.48
N TYR A 66 10.75 -10.22 3.26
CA TYR A 66 11.78 -11.20 2.90
C TYR A 66 13.20 -10.66 3.15
N VAL A 67 13.48 -9.41 2.75
CA VAL A 67 14.75 -8.73 3.00
C VAL A 67 15.09 -8.73 4.50
N VAL A 68 14.13 -8.34 5.35
CA VAL A 68 14.30 -8.31 6.82
C VAL A 68 14.46 -9.72 7.40
N ALA A 69 13.69 -10.69 6.91
CA ALA A 69 13.73 -12.08 7.38
C ALA A 69 15.09 -12.73 7.10
N CYS A 70 15.62 -12.54 5.88
CA CYS A 70 16.89 -13.09 5.44
C CYS A 70 18.12 -12.24 5.82
N ARG A 71 17.92 -11.10 6.50
CA ARG A 71 18.99 -10.16 6.87
C ARG A 71 19.84 -9.72 5.67
N LEU A 72 19.18 -9.42 4.55
CA LEU A 72 19.86 -8.87 3.37
C LEU A 72 20.24 -7.39 3.61
N GLN A 73 21.03 -6.80 2.72
CA GLN A 73 21.47 -5.40 2.79
C GLN A 73 20.34 -4.39 3.17
N PRO A 74 20.55 -3.52 4.19
CA PRO A 74 19.55 -2.55 4.63
C PRO A 74 19.16 -1.55 3.54
N GLU A 75 20.06 -1.23 2.62
CA GLU A 75 19.83 -0.31 1.49
C GLU A 75 18.71 -0.81 0.57
N ARG A 76 18.55 -2.14 0.44
CA ARG A 76 17.45 -2.74 -0.34
C ARG A 76 16.10 -2.41 0.28
N LEU A 77 16.03 -2.44 1.62
CA LEU A 77 14.81 -2.13 2.34
C LEU A 77 14.48 -0.63 2.27
N GLU A 78 15.49 0.22 2.29
CA GLU A 78 15.33 1.67 2.11
C GLU A 78 14.74 2.00 0.74
N VAL A 79 15.24 1.36 -0.32
CA VAL A 79 14.69 1.51 -1.68
C VAL A 79 13.23 1.03 -1.74
N VAL A 80 12.92 -0.13 -1.15
CA VAL A 80 11.54 -0.64 -1.08
C VAL A 80 10.62 0.35 -0.35
N TRP A 81 11.06 0.90 0.79
CA TRP A 81 10.30 1.88 1.56
C TRP A 81 10.08 3.16 0.77
N LEU A 82 11.11 3.66 0.09
CA LEU A 82 11.02 4.89 -0.69
C LEU A 82 10.04 4.74 -1.86
N LEU A 83 10.17 3.67 -2.65
CA LEU A 83 9.31 3.45 -3.81
C LEU A 83 7.85 3.20 -3.41
N THR A 84 7.61 2.39 -2.38
CA THR A 84 6.25 2.14 -1.89
C THR A 84 5.64 3.40 -1.26
N ALA A 85 6.43 4.22 -0.57
CA ALA A 85 5.97 5.51 -0.05
C ALA A 85 5.57 6.47 -1.18
N PHE A 86 6.35 6.56 -2.27
CA PHE A 86 5.96 7.39 -3.41
C PHE A 86 4.66 6.93 -4.06
N SER A 87 4.51 5.63 -4.31
CA SER A 87 3.27 5.08 -4.87
C SER A 87 2.07 5.36 -3.97
N ARG A 88 2.18 5.08 -2.67
CA ARG A 88 1.10 5.34 -1.70
C ARG A 88 0.79 6.82 -1.54
N ALA A 89 1.79 7.69 -1.56
CA ALA A 89 1.58 9.13 -1.49
C ALA A 89 0.81 9.65 -2.71
N ALA A 90 1.19 9.20 -3.92
CA ALA A 90 0.50 9.58 -5.14
C ALA A 90 -0.98 9.15 -5.11
N VAL A 91 -1.25 7.90 -4.68
CA VAL A 91 -2.62 7.37 -4.55
C VAL A 91 -3.40 8.15 -3.48
N ALA A 92 -2.84 8.33 -2.28
CA ALA A 92 -3.50 9.05 -1.20
C ALA A 92 -3.88 10.48 -1.59
N ILE A 93 -2.98 11.22 -2.24
CA ILE A 93 -3.23 12.58 -2.72
C ILE A 93 -4.34 12.58 -3.78
N TYR A 94 -4.28 11.67 -4.75
CA TYR A 94 -5.28 11.57 -5.80
C TYR A 94 -6.68 11.24 -5.25
N VAL A 95 -6.76 10.25 -4.36
CA VAL A 95 -8.02 9.82 -3.75
C VAL A 95 -8.59 10.92 -2.85
N ALA A 96 -7.78 11.54 -2.00
CA ALA A 96 -8.22 12.65 -1.15
C ALA A 96 -8.79 13.80 -1.97
N LYS A 97 -8.07 14.24 -3.02
CA LYS A 97 -8.56 15.28 -3.94
C LYS A 97 -9.89 14.87 -4.60
N SER A 98 -9.99 13.64 -5.10
CA SER A 98 -11.15 13.17 -5.84
C SER A 98 -12.40 13.02 -4.96
N VAL A 99 -12.22 12.63 -3.70
CA VAL A 99 -13.31 12.62 -2.70
C VAL A 99 -13.77 14.04 -2.37
N LEU A 100 -12.84 14.98 -2.17
CA LEU A 100 -13.17 16.39 -1.86
C LEU A 100 -13.95 17.09 -2.99
N VAL A 101 -13.69 16.74 -4.25
CA VAL A 101 -14.41 17.28 -5.41
C VAL A 101 -15.71 16.51 -5.69
N GLY A 102 -16.02 15.47 -4.90
CA GLY A 102 -17.23 14.65 -5.07
C GLY A 102 -17.18 13.70 -6.26
N ALA A 103 -16.00 13.44 -6.81
CA ALA A 103 -15.80 12.54 -7.95
C ALA A 103 -15.67 11.06 -7.54
N LEU A 104 -15.29 10.79 -6.29
CA LEU A 104 -15.23 9.44 -5.70
C LEU A 104 -16.16 9.32 -4.50
N ASP A 105 -16.66 8.10 -4.28
CA ASP A 105 -17.43 7.74 -3.09
C ASP A 105 -16.62 8.04 -1.81
N PRO A 106 -17.23 8.68 -0.78
CA PRO A 106 -16.56 8.94 0.49
C PRO A 106 -15.92 7.72 1.15
N ALA A 107 -16.40 6.50 0.87
CA ALA A 107 -15.80 5.26 1.36
C ALA A 107 -14.31 5.11 0.99
N TRP A 108 -13.86 5.72 -0.11
CA TRP A 108 -12.46 5.74 -0.54
C TRP A 108 -11.53 6.52 0.38
N ILE A 109 -12.05 7.36 1.28
CA ILE A 109 -11.22 8.09 2.24
C ILE A 109 -10.44 7.15 3.17
N SER A 110 -10.98 5.95 3.42
CA SER A 110 -10.32 4.91 4.20
C SER A 110 -8.99 4.48 3.57
N VAL A 111 -8.95 4.36 2.24
CA VAL A 111 -7.75 4.03 1.46
C VAL A 111 -6.73 5.16 1.56
N ALA A 112 -7.16 6.41 1.33
CA ALA A 112 -6.26 7.56 1.44
C ALA A 112 -5.69 7.72 2.86
N ALA A 113 -6.48 7.46 3.89
CA ALA A 113 -6.03 7.50 5.28
C ALA A 113 -5.01 6.40 5.60
N PHE A 114 -5.27 5.16 5.14
CA PHE A 114 -4.35 4.04 5.34
C PHE A 114 -3.02 4.25 4.60
N ASP A 115 -3.08 4.66 3.33
CA ASP A 115 -1.89 4.96 2.53
C ASP A 115 -1.11 6.13 3.11
N GLY A 116 -1.80 7.20 3.51
CA GLY A 116 -1.19 8.35 4.17
C GLY A 116 -0.48 7.98 5.47
N PHE A 117 -1.09 7.13 6.29
CA PHE A 117 -0.46 6.61 7.51
C PHE A 117 0.80 5.80 7.18
N CYS A 118 0.74 4.91 6.20
CA CYS A 118 1.91 4.13 5.76
C CYS A 118 3.03 5.04 5.24
N VAL A 119 2.72 6.07 4.46
CA VAL A 119 3.68 7.06 3.98
C VAL A 119 4.36 7.78 5.13
N LEU A 120 3.60 8.18 6.15
CA LEU A 120 4.17 8.83 7.34
C LEU A 120 5.11 7.90 8.10
N VAL A 121 4.72 6.64 8.31
CA VAL A 121 5.56 5.62 8.95
C VAL A 121 6.86 5.41 8.15
N GLN A 122 6.74 5.26 6.83
CA GLN A 122 7.89 5.04 5.95
C GLN A 122 8.81 6.26 5.90
N GLY A 123 8.27 7.46 5.74
CA GLY A 123 9.04 8.71 5.71
C GLY A 123 9.73 9.01 7.04
N VAL A 124 9.05 8.82 8.18
CA VAL A 124 9.65 8.97 9.51
C VAL A 124 10.73 7.91 9.73
N GLY A 125 10.49 6.66 9.34
CA GLY A 125 11.47 5.60 9.53
C GLY A 125 12.70 5.74 8.65
N LEU A 126 12.57 6.23 7.42
CA LEU A 126 13.71 6.61 6.58
C LEU A 126 14.48 7.77 7.21
N LYS A 127 13.80 8.85 7.63
CA LYS A 127 14.45 10.03 8.23
C LYS A 127 15.17 9.70 9.55
N ARG A 128 14.63 8.77 10.34
CA ARG A 128 15.20 8.36 11.64
C ARG A 128 16.11 7.13 11.54
N ASN A 129 16.49 6.70 10.34
CA ASN A 129 17.32 5.52 10.11
C ASN A 129 16.81 4.28 10.86
N TRP A 130 15.49 4.05 10.90
CA TRP A 130 14.91 2.92 11.61
C TRP A 130 15.38 1.57 11.07
N ILE A 131 15.72 1.53 9.78
CA ILE A 131 16.20 0.35 9.06
C ILE A 131 17.63 0.01 9.50
N ALA A 132 18.55 0.98 9.44
CA ALA A 132 19.93 0.78 9.90
C ALA A 132 20.01 0.39 11.39
N ASN A 133 19.12 0.94 12.23
CA ASN A 133 19.07 0.60 13.66
C ASN A 133 18.42 -0.76 13.97
N ALA A 134 17.78 -1.41 13.00
CA ALA A 134 17.09 -2.69 13.17
C ALA A 134 17.89 -3.91 12.66
N TYR A 135 19.02 -3.63 12.01
CA TYR A 135 19.95 -4.59 11.43
C TYR A 135 21.14 -4.83 12.36
#